data_AF-A0A7U9SX52-F1
#
_entry.id   AF-A0A7U9SX52-F1
#
_cell.length_a   1.000
_cell.length_b   1.000
_cell.length_c   1.000
_cell.angle_alpha   90.00
_cell.angle_beta   90.00
_cell.angle_gamma   90.00
#
_symmetry.space_group_name_H-M   'P 1'
#
loop_
_entity.id
_entity.type
_entity.pdbx_description
1 polymer ?
#
loop_
_entity_poly.entity_id
_entity_poly.type
_entity_poly.pdbx_seq_one_letter_code
_entity_poly.pdbx_strand_id
1 'polypeptide(L)' 'METDEMELDTLGDRKTALFVIISDTDDTFNFVVSILYTQLFNLLCDKADDEYGGRLPVHVRCLLDEFAVRS' A
#
# COMPACT_ATOMS: atom_id res chain seq x y z
N MET A 1 -19.54 5.20 -2.11
CA MET A 1 -18.15 5.67 -1.95
C MET A 1 -17.71 5.06 -0.64
N GLU A 2 -17.09 3.89 -0.69
CA GLU A 2 -16.47 3.31 0.50
C GLU A 2 -15.32 4.24 0.87
N THR A 3 -15.47 4.96 1.98
CA THR A 3 -14.45 5.86 2.49
C THR A 3 -13.24 5.01 2.89
N ASP A 4 -12.09 5.25 2.26
CA ASP A 4 -10.81 4.68 2.70
C ASP A 4 -10.45 5.33 4.05
N GLU A 5 -10.82 4.69 5.17
CA GLU A 5 -10.46 5.18 6.52
C GLU A 5 -8.94 5.08 6.80
N MET A 6 -8.17 4.47 5.88
CA MET A 6 -6.74 4.24 6.02
C MET A 6 -5.88 5.34 5.37
N GLU A 7 -6.49 6.30 4.66
CA GLU A 7 -5.83 7.41 3.96
C GLU A 7 -4.61 6.94 3.13
N LEU A 8 -4.75 5.81 2.42
CA LEU A 8 -3.63 5.14 1.74
C LEU A 8 -2.99 6.01 0.64
N ASP A 9 -3.77 6.89 0.03
CA ASP A 9 -3.31 7.84 -0.98
C ASP A 9 -2.43 8.95 -0.39
N THR A 10 -2.45 9.16 0.94
CA THR A 10 -1.68 10.23 1.60
C THR A 10 -0.24 9.84 1.92
N LEU A 11 0.13 8.56 1.74
CA LEU A 11 1.50 8.07 1.96
C LEU A 11 2.54 8.77 1.06
N GLY A 12 2.11 9.32 -0.07
CA GLY A 12 2.95 10.07 -1.01
C GLY A 12 3.02 11.58 -0.76
N ASP A 13 2.08 12.15 -0.02
CA ASP A 13 1.99 13.60 0.20
C ASP A 13 2.85 14.07 1.37
N ARG A 14 2.91 13.25 2.42
CA ARG A 14 3.62 13.54 3.67
C ARG A 14 4.38 12.31 4.16
N LYS A 15 5.32 12.54 5.08
CA LYS A 15 6.06 11.44 5.70
C LYS A 15 5.11 10.59 6.55
N THR A 16 4.80 9.40 6.05
CA THR A 16 3.92 8.42 6.70
C THR A 16 4.63 7.07 6.78
N ALA A 17 4.37 6.32 7.85
CA ALA A 17 4.83 4.95 8.00
C ALA A 17 3.61 4.06 8.25
N LEU A 18 3.41 3.07 7.38
CA LEU A 18 2.34 2.07 7.48
C LEU A 18 2.96 0.73 7.90
N PHE A 19 2.42 0.14 8.97
CA PHE A 19 2.81 -1.18 9.44
C PHE A 19 1.64 -2.14 9.27
N VAL A 20 1.82 -3.17 8.45
CA VAL A 20 0.88 -4.26 8.31
C VAL A 20 1.39 -5.41 9.18
N ILE A 21 0.67 -5.71 10.26
CA ILE A 21 1.02 -6.80 11.18
C ILE A 21 0.09 -7.95 10.90
N ILE A 22 0.64 -9.06 10.40
CA ILE A 22 -0.10 -10.29 10.10
C ILE A 22 0.36 -11.43 11.00
N SER A 23 -0.51 -12.43 11.15
CA SER A 23 -0.23 -13.62 11.94
C SER A 23 0.53 -14.63 11.11
N ASP A 24 1.76 -14.97 11.52
CA ASP A 24 2.64 -15.97 10.89
C ASP A 24 2.03 -17.38 10.78
N THR A 25 0.98 -17.65 11.58
CA THR A 25 0.36 -18.99 11.67
C THR A 25 -0.93 -19.15 10.86
N ASP A 26 -1.47 -18.07 10.29
CA ASP A 26 -2.77 -18.09 9.60
C ASP A 26 -2.69 -17.38 8.24
N ASP A 27 -2.40 -18.16 7.20
CA ASP A 27 -2.34 -17.69 5.81
C ASP A 27 -3.71 -17.23 5.26
N THR A 28 -4.80 -17.48 6.00
CA THR A 28 -6.17 -17.13 5.61
C THR A 28 -6.31 -15.66 5.26
N PHE A 29 -5.53 -14.77 5.89
CA PHE A 29 -5.58 -13.33 5.67
C PHE A 29 -4.52 -12.79 4.69
N ASN A 30 -3.65 -13.64 4.14
CA ASN A 30 -2.62 -13.21 3.17
C ASN A 30 -3.25 -12.60 1.91
N PHE A 31 -4.44 -13.06 1.53
CA PHE A 31 -5.19 -12.48 0.42
C PHE A 31 -5.62 -11.03 0.69
N VAL A 32 -5.98 -10.70 1.95
CA VAL A 32 -6.40 -9.34 2.34
C VAL A 32 -5.23 -8.37 2.21
N VAL A 33 -4.05 -8.78 2.67
CA VAL A 33 -2.81 -8.01 2.55
C VAL A 33 -2.44 -7.79 1.08
N SER A 34 -2.61 -8.81 0.25
CA SER A 34 -2.38 -8.71 -1.20
C SER A 34 -3.31 -7.71 -1.88
N ILE A 35 -4.58 -7.67 -1.48
CA ILE A 35 -5.55 -6.68 -1.96
C ILE A 35 -5.16 -5.28 -1.48
N LEU A 36 -4.78 -5.13 -0.21
CA LEU A 36 -4.33 -3.86 0.36
C LEU A 36 -3.13 -3.29 -0.40
N TYR A 37 -2.12 -4.11 -0.71
CA TYR A 37 -0.98 -3.66 -1.52
C TYR A 37 -1.40 -3.25 -2.92
N THR A 38 -2.27 -4.02 -3.57
CA THR A 38 -2.74 -3.70 -4.92
C THR A 38 -3.45 -2.33 -4.94
N GLN A 39 -4.35 -2.09 -3.99
CA GLN A 39 -5.05 -0.81 -3.88
C GLN A 39 -4.10 0.34 -3.55
N LEU A 40 -3.19 0.14 -2.58
CA LEU A 40 -2.18 1.13 -2.22
C LEU A 40 -1.34 1.56 -3.44
N PHE A 41 -0.82 0.60 -4.21
CA PHE A 41 0.00 0.91 -5.37
C PHE A 41 -0.79 1.61 -6.47
N ASN A 42 -2.03 1.18 -6.75
CA ASN A 42 -2.87 1.84 -7.74
C ASN A 42 -3.16 3.29 -7.34
N LEU A 43 -3.62 3.53 -6.11
CA LEU A 43 -3.91 4.88 -5.61
C LEU A 43 -2.69 5.80 -5.67
N LEU A 44 -1.52 5.28 -5.28
CA LEU A 44 -0.28 6.06 -5.34
C LEU A 44 0.16 6.36 -6.77
N CYS A 45 -0.03 5.44 -7.72
CA CYS A 45 0.26 5.64 -9.13
C CYS A 45 -0.71 6.64 -9.77
N ASP A 46 -2.02 6.42 -9.61
CA ASP A 46 -3.08 7.32 -10.11
C ASP A 46 -2.82 8.74 -9.60
N LYS A 47 -2.52 8.88 -8.30
CA LYS A 47 -2.19 10.19 -7.71
C LYS A 47 -0.88 10.79 -8.23
N ALA A 48 0.14 9.96 -8.47
CA ALA A 48 1.38 10.44 -9.06
C ALA A 48 1.14 11.01 -10.46
N ASP A 49 0.36 10.32 -11.29
CA ASP A 49 0.08 10.69 -12.67
C ASP A 49 -0.91 11.87 -12.77
N ASP A 50 -2.03 11.81 -12.06
CA ASP A 50 -3.12 12.80 -12.17
C ASP A 50 -2.85 14.10 -11.39
N GLU A 51 -2.25 14.03 -10.19
CA GLU A 51 -2.06 15.21 -9.33
C GLU A 51 -0.64 15.79 -9.39
N TYR A 52 0.38 14.96 -9.60
CA TYR A 52 1.79 15.38 -9.51
C TYR A 52 2.58 15.27 -10.81
N GLY A 53 1.94 14.90 -11.92
CA GLY A 53 2.57 14.87 -13.24
C GLY A 53 3.66 13.81 -13.40
N GLY A 54 3.50 12.68 -12.71
CA GLY A 54 4.32 11.46 -12.84
C GLY A 54 5.24 11.14 -11.66
N ARG A 55 5.21 11.92 -10.56
CA ARG A 55 6.01 11.60 -9.36
C ARG A 55 5.45 12.19 -8.08
N LEU A 56 5.26 11.34 -7.07
CA LEU A 56 4.86 11.78 -5.73
C LEU A 56 5.90 12.71 -5.06
N PRO A 57 5.47 13.69 -4.25
CA PRO A 57 6.35 14.59 -3.49
C PRO A 57 7.30 13.85 -2.54
N VAL A 58 6.80 12.79 -1.88
CA VAL A 58 7.58 11.94 -0.99
C VAL A 58 7.78 10.57 -1.63
N HIS A 59 9.04 10.12 -1.68
CA HIS A 59 9.36 8.80 -2.22
C HIS A 59 8.87 7.70 -1.25
N VAL A 60 7.87 6.93 -1.68
CA VAL A 60 7.35 5.78 -0.94
C VAL A 60 8.30 4.58 -1.11
N ARG A 61 8.63 3.91 0.00
CA ARG A 61 9.45 2.67 0.00
C ARG A 61 8.68 1.58 0.74
N CYS A 62 8.38 0.49 0.04
CA CYS A 62 7.74 -0.69 0.63
C CYS A 62 8.81 -1.71 1.01
N LEU A 63 8.80 -2.17 2.26
CA LEU A 63 9.59 -3.32 2.74
C LEU A 63 8.59 -4.45 2.98
N LEU A 64 8.61 -5.46 2.10
CA LEU A 64 7.64 -6.55 2.09
C LEU A 64 8.38 -7.85 2.42
N ASP A 65 8.20 -8.37 3.64
CA ASP A 65 8.96 -9.53 4.16
C ASP A 65 8.35 -10.88 3.71
N GLU A 66 7.09 -10.90 3.29
CA GLU A 66 6.35 -12.13 2.92
C GLU A 66 5.78 -12.10 1.49
N PHE A 67 6.48 -11.49 0.53
CA PHE A 67 5.98 -11.45 -0.86
C PHE A 67 6.16 -12.78 -1.62
N ALA A 68 6.93 -13.72 -1.07
CA ALA A 68 7.17 -15.03 -1.66
C ALA A 68 6.35 -16.09 -0.93
N VAL A 69 5.16 -16.39 -1.46
CA VAL A 69 4.49 -17.67 -1.16
C VAL A 69 5.46 -18.77 -1.60
N ARG A 70 5.90 -19.59 -0.65
CA ARG A 70 6.70 -20.79 -0.94
C ARG A 70 5.85 -21.72 -1.80
N SER A 71 6.11 -21.73 -3.12
CA SER A 71 5.57 -22.73 -4.03
C SER A 71 6.21 -24.09 -3.80
#